data_AF-A0A920MVM4-F1
#
_entry.id   AF-A0A920MVM4-F1
#
_cell.length_a   1.000
_cell.length_b   1.000
_cell.length_c   1.000
_cell.angle_alpha   90.00
_cell.angle_beta   90.00
_cell.angle_gamma   90.00
#
_symmetry.space_group_name_H-M   'P 1'
#
loop_
_entity.id
_entity.type
_entity.pdbx_description
1 polymer ?
#
loop_
_entity_poly.entity_id
_entity_poly.type
_entity_poly.pdbx_seq_one_letter_code
_entity_poly.pdbx_strand_id
1 'polypeptide(L)' 'MSPTIIFDKNNNLLMVTGSPGGNSIPAYVNKTIIGILDWGLSAQEAVDFPNIIARGEFVKVEMEKK' A
#
# COMPACT_ATOMS: atom_id res chain seq x y z
N MET A 1 -11.77 4.12 5.61
CA MET A 1 -10.98 3.08 6.32
C MET A 1 -11.04 1.82 5.47
N SER A 2 -9.90 1.15 5.22
CA SER A 2 -9.79 0.00 4.29
C SER A 2 -8.85 -1.08 4.87
N PRO A 3 -9.26 -1.80 5.94
CA PRO A 3 -8.52 -2.99 6.35
C PRO A 3 -8.62 -4.05 5.24
N THR A 4 -7.53 -4.74 4.94
CA THR A 4 -7.50 -5.72 3.83
C THR A 4 -6.75 -6.97 4.24
N ILE A 5 -7.38 -8.12 3.98
CA ILE A 5 -6.81 -9.45 4.21
C ILE A 5 -6.77 -10.14 2.85
N ILE A 6 -5.61 -10.66 2.48
CA ILE A 6 -5.35 -11.30 1.19
C ILE A 6 -5.05 -12.78 1.45
N PHE A 7 -5.73 -13.63 0.69
CA PHE A 7 -5.52 -15.07 0.69
C PHE A 7 -4.92 -15.51 -0.64
N ASP A 8 -4.11 -16.56 -0.62
CA ASP A 8 -3.63 -17.20 -1.85
C ASP A 8 -4.76 -18.00 -2.54
N LYS A 9 -4.45 -18.56 -3.71
CA LYS A 9 -5.40 -19.40 -4.48
C LYS A 9 -5.87 -20.67 -3.75
N ASN A 10 -5.21 -21.05 -2.67
CA ASN A 10 -5.52 -22.23 -1.86
C ASN A 10 -6.24 -21.84 -0.56
N ASN A 11 -6.67 -20.58 -0.41
CA ASN A 11 -7.27 -20.00 0.80
C ASN A 11 -6.33 -19.93 2.02
N ASN A 12 -5.01 -19.99 1.82
CA ASN A 12 -4.07 -19.71 2.91
C ASN A 12 -3.92 -18.20 3.09
N LEU A 13 -3.80 -17.75 4.34
CA LEU A 13 -3.52 -16.35 4.62
C LEU A 13 -2.15 -15.96 4.05
N LEU A 14 -2.15 -14.98 3.15
CA LEU A 14 -0.94 -14.46 2.51
C LEU A 14 -0.48 -13.14 3.17
N MET A 15 -1.42 -12.23 3.44
CA MET A 15 -1.12 -10.91 3.99
C MET A 15 -2.31 -10.29 4.70
N VAL A 16 -2.01 -9.48 5.72
CA VAL A 16 -2.94 -8.51 6.31
C VAL A 16 -2.31 -7.13 6.21
N THR A 17 -3.05 -6.13 5.72
CA THR A 17 -2.57 -4.77 5.62
C THR A 17 -3.68 -3.75 5.86
N GLY A 18 -3.28 -2.53 6.22
CA GLY A 18 -4.15 -1.42 6.53
C GLY A 18 -3.34 -0.16 6.79
N SER A 19 -4.01 0.99 6.80
CA SER A 19 -3.34 2.27 7.07
C SER A 19 -4.30 3.29 7.68
N PRO A 20 -3.83 4.19 8.58
CA PRO A 20 -4.51 5.44 8.87
C PRO A 20 -4.32 6.44 7.71
N GLY A 21 -4.86 7.67 7.82
CA GLY A 21 -4.65 8.72 6.80
C GLY A 21 -5.90 9.18 6.05
N GLY A 22 -7.08 8.94 6.63
CA GLY A 22 -8.36 9.47 6.14
C GLY A 22 -8.64 9.09 4.69
N ASN A 23 -8.77 10.07 3.82
CA ASN A 23 -9.09 9.82 2.42
C ASN A 23 -7.93 9.18 1.64
N SER A 24 -6.70 9.18 2.15
CA SER A 24 -5.54 8.62 1.44
C SER A 24 -5.34 7.12 1.68
N ILE A 25 -6.13 6.53 2.59
CA ILE A 25 -6.06 5.11 2.97
C ILE A 25 -6.03 4.17 1.76
N PRO A 26 -6.91 4.30 0.75
CA PRO A 26 -6.88 3.36 -0.39
C PRO A 26 -5.56 3.39 -1.17
N ALA A 27 -4.94 4.56 -1.32
CA ALA A 27 -3.66 4.69 -2.01
C ALA A 27 -2.52 4.03 -1.23
N TYR A 28 -2.50 4.23 0.10
CA TYR A 28 -1.46 3.65 0.97
C TYR A 28 -1.55 2.13 1.02
N VAL A 29 -2.78 1.60 1.14
CA VAL A 29 -3.01 0.14 1.12
C VAL A 29 -2.64 -0.44 -0.23
N ASN A 30 -3.05 0.18 -1.35
CA ASN A 30 -2.68 -0.29 -2.69
C ASN A 30 -1.17 -0.28 -2.93
N LYS A 31 -0.45 0.76 -2.46
CA LYS A 31 1.02 0.81 -2.53
C LYS A 31 1.65 -0.43 -1.91
N THR A 32 1.23 -0.78 -0.69
CA THR A 32 1.75 -1.96 0.02
C THR A 32 1.42 -3.26 -0.73
N ILE A 33 0.20 -3.40 -1.25
CA ILE A 33 -0.23 -4.60 -1.99
C ILE A 33 0.59 -4.77 -3.27
N ILE A 34 0.73 -3.72 -4.07
CA ILE A 34 1.51 -3.74 -5.33
C ILE A 34 2.98 -4.01 -5.02
N GLY A 35 3.56 -3.33 -4.03
CA GLY A 35 4.95 -3.52 -3.65
C GLY A 35 5.29 -4.98 -3.33
N ILE A 36 4.39 -5.68 -2.65
CA ILE A 36 4.64 -7.07 -2.26
C ILE A 36 4.26 -8.04 -3.38
N LEU A 37 3.07 -7.89 -4.00
CA LEU A 37 2.57 -8.86 -4.98
C LEU A 37 3.19 -8.71 -6.36
N ASP A 38 3.39 -7.48 -6.83
CA ASP A 38 3.90 -7.23 -8.19
C ASP A 38 5.42 -7.03 -8.20
N TRP A 39 5.99 -6.41 -7.17
CA TRP A 39 7.43 -6.10 -7.12
C TRP A 39 8.24 -7.05 -6.25
N GLY A 40 7.58 -7.97 -5.54
CA GLY A 40 8.25 -8.99 -4.73
C GLY A 40 9.00 -8.44 -3.52
N LEU A 41 8.64 -7.24 -3.04
CA LEU A 41 9.25 -6.62 -1.89
C LEU A 41 8.85 -7.32 -0.59
N SER A 42 9.71 -7.23 0.43
CA SER A 42 9.30 -7.55 1.79
C SER A 42 8.23 -6.56 2.29
N ALA A 43 7.52 -6.95 3.35
CA ALA A 43 6.53 -6.09 3.97
C ALA A 43 7.12 -4.74 4.42
N GLN A 44 8.34 -4.74 4.95
CA GLN A 44 9.02 -3.53 5.42
C GLN A 44 9.39 -2.62 4.24
N GLU A 45 10.03 -3.16 3.21
CA GLU A 45 10.39 -2.39 2.01
C GLU A 45 9.15 -1.76 1.39
N ALA A 46 8.05 -2.52 1.22
CA ALA A 46 6.82 -2.02 0.61
C ALA A 46 6.15 -0.88 1.39
N VAL A 47 6.21 -0.89 2.73
CA VAL A 47 5.67 0.22 3.53
C VAL A 47 6.56 1.45 3.51
N ASP A 48 7.88 1.25 3.43
CA ASP A 48 8.90 2.32 3.42
C ASP A 48 8.94 3.11 2.11
N PHE A 49 8.40 2.58 1.02
CA PHE A 49 8.26 3.33 -0.23
C PHE A 49 7.47 4.63 -0.03
N PRO A 50 7.83 5.74 -0.70
CA PRO A 50 7.09 6.98 -0.60
C PRO A 50 5.62 6.84 -1.01
N ASN A 51 4.73 7.54 -0.30
CA ASN A 51 3.33 7.57 -0.65
C ASN A 51 3.05 8.47 -1.86
N ILE A 52 2.37 7.92 -2.87
CA ILE A 52 1.91 8.66 -4.06
C ILE A 52 0.38 8.63 -4.09
N ILE A 53 -0.24 9.80 -4.20
CA ILE A 53 -1.69 9.95 -4.18
C ILE A 53 -2.12 10.77 -5.40
N ALA A 54 -2.71 10.11 -6.39
CA ALA A 54 -3.34 10.76 -7.54
C ALA A 54 -4.82 11.07 -7.24
N ARG A 55 -5.24 12.33 -7.40
CA ARG A 55 -6.63 12.78 -7.24
C ARG A 55 -6.99 13.77 -8.34
N GLY A 56 -7.71 13.29 -9.35
CA GLY A 56 -8.06 14.11 -10.52
C GLY A 56 -6.79 14.61 -11.20
N GLU A 57 -6.68 15.92 -11.39
CA GLU A 57 -5.57 16.56 -12.09
C GLU A 57 -4.29 16.66 -11.26
N PHE A 58 -4.35 16.42 -9.94
CA PHE A 58 -3.21 16.61 -9.05
C PHE A 58 -2.68 15.29 -8.51
N VAL A 59 -1.36 15.14 -8.52
CA VAL A 59 -0.63 14.05 -7.87
C VAL A 59 0.18 14.63 -6.72
N LYS A 60 -0.02 14.09 -5.51
CA LYS A 60 0.80 14.39 -4.34
C LYS A 60 1.80 13.27 -4.16
N VAL A 61 3.07 13.63 -4.02
CA VAL A 61 4.18 12.69 -3.81
C VAL A 61 4.82 13.04 -2.48
N GLU A 62 4.97 12.03 -1.62
CA GLU A 62 5.80 12.13 -0.44
C GLU A 62 7.26 12.22 -0.87
N MET A 63 7.94 13.27 -0.44
CA MET A 63 9.36 13.44 -0.68
C MET A 63 10.10 12.80 0.51
N GLU A 64 11.17 12.05 0.24
CA GLU A 64 12.04 11.54 1.31
C GLU A 64 12.43 12.70 2.24
N LYS A 65 12.18 12.52 3.54
CA LYS A 65 12.88 13.30 4.54
C LYS A 65 14.31 12.77 4.60
N LYS A 66 15.26 13.64 4.28
CA LYS A 66 16.68 13.44 4.64
C LYS A 66 16.82 13.13 6.12
#